data_AF-S0KRP9-F1
#
_entry.id   AF-S0KRP9-F1
#
_cell.length_a   1.000
_cell.length_b   1.000
_cell.length_c   1.000
_cell.angle_alpha   90.00
_cell.angle_beta   90.00
_cell.angle_gamma   90.00
#
_symmetry.space_group_name_H-M   'P 1'
#
loop_
_entity.id
_entity.type
_entity.pdbx_description
1 polymer ?
#
loop_
_entity_poly.entity_id
_entity_poly.type
_entity_poly.pdbx_seq_one_letter_code
_entity_poly.pdbx_strand_id
1 'polypeptide(L)'
;MKTLGDKLRNSLITSLKEQVIAYLQKQFMPDYSTDKISERINSFLKTVELSIEAKFEISKYRLSIYQETDDFDERSIYWHVSFKDENDDMYAIDFIPLIELLNYPVEGYQENATLIGDVIWELTFDGWIVEEQQKRISEMKKRYGE
;
A
#
# COMPACT_ATOMS: atom_id res chain seq x y z
N MET A 1 15.63 -10.36 5.94
CA MET A 1 14.79 -9.99 4.79
C MET A 1 14.25 -8.59 5.07
N LYS A 2 14.29 -7.65 4.12
CA LYS A 2 13.77 -6.28 4.37
C LYS A 2 12.24 -6.31 4.32
N THR A 3 11.59 -5.58 5.21
CA THR A 3 10.13 -5.48 5.24
C THR A 3 9.63 -4.55 4.13
N LEU A 4 8.32 -4.57 3.87
CA LEU A 4 7.71 -3.57 2.99
C LEU A 4 7.94 -2.14 3.50
N GLY A 5 7.81 -1.91 4.80
CA GLY A 5 8.05 -0.61 5.42
C GLY A 5 9.48 -0.11 5.19
N ASP A 6 10.49 -0.98 5.35
CA ASP A 6 11.88 -0.64 5.04
C ASP A 6 12.05 -0.19 3.58
N LYS A 7 11.40 -0.89 2.65
CA LYS A 7 11.49 -0.61 1.21
C LYS A 7 10.82 0.72 0.88
N LEU A 8 9.58 0.92 1.32
CA LEU A 8 8.83 2.15 1.08
C LEU A 8 9.52 3.36 1.70
N ARG A 9 10.02 3.24 2.94
CA ARG A 9 10.76 4.33 3.60
C ARG A 9 11.96 4.77 2.76
N ASN A 10 12.78 3.83 2.32
CA ASN A 10 13.99 4.13 1.55
C ASN A 10 13.65 4.76 0.19
N SER A 11 12.61 4.28 -0.50
CA SER A 11 12.25 4.83 -1.80
C SER A 11 11.62 6.23 -1.68
N LEU A 12 10.80 6.49 -0.67
CA LEU A 12 10.07 7.76 -0.50
C LEU A 12 10.89 8.92 0.09
N ILE A 13 12.13 8.69 0.52
CA ILE A 13 13.05 9.75 0.95
C ILE A 13 14.02 10.20 -0.17
N THR A 14 13.90 9.63 -1.36
CA THR A 14 14.73 9.95 -2.53
C THR A 14 13.97 10.80 -3.55
N SER A 15 14.63 11.14 -4.66
CA SER A 15 13.99 11.80 -5.82
C SER A 15 12.86 10.98 -6.44
N LEU A 16 12.76 9.68 -6.14
CA LEU A 16 11.66 8.84 -6.62
C LEU A 16 10.30 9.30 -6.08
N LYS A 17 10.28 9.95 -4.91
CA LYS A 17 9.05 10.48 -4.29
C LYS A 17 8.26 11.39 -5.23
N GLU A 18 8.93 12.29 -5.96
CA GLU A 18 8.27 13.23 -6.87
C GLU A 18 7.60 12.50 -8.05
N GLN A 19 8.25 11.45 -8.55
CA GLN A 19 7.69 10.60 -9.60
C GLN A 19 6.47 9.81 -9.11
N VAL A 20 6.52 9.31 -7.87
CA VAL A 20 5.38 8.65 -7.21
C VAL A 20 4.22 9.64 -7.05
N ILE A 21 4.46 10.87 -6.60
CA ILE A 21 3.43 11.92 -6.50
C ILE A 21 2.76 12.17 -7.86
N ALA A 22 3.56 12.37 -8.90
CA ALA A 22 3.04 12.63 -10.25
C ALA A 22 2.21 11.44 -10.77
N TYR A 23 2.67 10.20 -10.50
CA TYR A 23 1.93 9.00 -10.87
C TYR A 23 0.59 8.91 -10.14
N LEU A 24 0.58 9.07 -8.82
CA LEU A 24 -0.64 9.03 -8.00
C LEU A 24 -1.65 10.10 -8.42
N GLN A 25 -1.18 11.31 -8.73
CA GLN A 25 -2.03 12.38 -9.25
C GLN A 25 -2.67 11.96 -10.56
N LYS A 26 -1.88 11.45 -11.51
CA LYS A 26 -2.36 11.10 -12.84
C LYS A 26 -3.38 9.96 -12.81
N GLN A 27 -3.14 8.92 -12.00
CA GLN A 27 -3.94 7.70 -12.04
C GLN A 27 -5.12 7.73 -11.09
N PHE A 28 -4.91 8.19 -9.85
CA PHE A 28 -5.86 7.97 -8.77
C PHE A 28 -6.44 9.25 -8.18
N MET A 29 -5.75 10.39 -8.36
CA MET A 29 -6.10 11.65 -7.72
C MET A 29 -6.01 12.86 -8.67
N PRO A 30 -6.68 12.84 -9.85
CA PRO A 30 -6.52 13.87 -10.88
C PRO A 30 -6.94 15.27 -10.41
N ASP A 31 -7.85 15.34 -9.43
CA ASP A 31 -8.37 16.59 -8.88
C ASP A 31 -7.54 17.15 -7.72
N TYR A 32 -6.50 16.43 -7.28
CA TYR A 32 -5.65 16.86 -6.16
C TYR A 32 -4.42 17.60 -6.69
N SER A 33 -3.98 18.64 -5.98
CA SER A 33 -2.67 19.23 -6.24
C SER A 33 -1.55 18.29 -5.80
N THR A 34 -0.39 18.39 -6.45
CA THR A 34 0.82 17.66 -6.07
C THR A 34 1.23 17.93 -4.63
N ASP A 35 1.00 19.14 -4.13
CA ASP A 35 1.29 19.50 -2.73
C ASP A 35 0.41 18.72 -1.75
N LYS A 36 -0.89 18.60 -2.04
CA LYS A 36 -1.83 17.84 -1.20
C LYS A 36 -1.52 16.35 -1.20
N ILE A 37 -1.05 15.81 -2.33
CA ILE A 37 -0.59 14.41 -2.43
C ILE A 37 0.72 14.24 -1.66
N SER A 38 1.65 15.19 -1.77
CA SER A 38 2.90 15.21 -0.99
C SER A 38 2.66 15.20 0.52
N GLU A 39 1.70 16.00 1.01
CA GLU A 39 1.27 15.98 2.41
C GLU A 39 0.74 14.61 2.86
N ARG A 40 -0.04 13.94 2.01
CA ARG A 40 -0.56 12.59 2.27
C ARG A 40 0.56 11.56 2.29
N ILE A 41 1.51 11.62 1.35
CA ILE A 41 2.70 10.74 1.36
C ILE A 41 3.55 10.99 2.61
N ASN A 42 3.71 12.25 3.05
CA ASN A 42 4.43 12.55 4.29
C ASN A 42 3.74 11.94 5.52
N SER A 43 2.41 11.98 5.57
CA SER A 43 1.64 11.33 6.63
C SER A 43 1.78 9.82 6.59
N PHE A 44 1.71 9.22 5.40
CA PHE A 44 1.96 7.79 5.20
C PHE A 44 3.38 7.39 5.63
N LEU A 45 4.39 8.19 5.29
CA LEU A 45 5.78 7.93 5.67
C LEU A 45 5.96 7.91 7.20
N LYS A 46 5.26 8.78 7.93
CA LYS A 46 5.25 8.72 9.41
C LYS A 46 4.66 7.41 9.93
N THR A 47 3.57 6.92 9.33
CA THR A 47 3.02 5.60 9.66
C THR A 47 4.01 4.48 9.37
N VAL A 48 4.75 4.56 8.25
CA VAL A 48 5.83 3.62 7.94
C VAL A 48 6.91 3.65 9.01
N GLU A 49 7.37 4.83 9.42
CA GLU A 49 8.39 4.97 10.47
C GLU A 49 7.91 4.39 11.82
N LEU A 50 6.67 4.70 12.23
CA LEU A 50 6.06 4.13 13.43
C LEU A 50 5.97 2.59 13.36
N SER A 51 5.66 2.05 12.18
CA SER A 51 5.57 0.60 11.99
C SER A 51 6.92 -0.09 12.20
N ILE A 52 8.02 0.49 11.70
CA ILE A 52 9.38 -0.03 11.86
C ILE A 52 9.80 -0.03 13.34
N GLU A 53 9.40 0.99 14.09
CA GLU A 53 9.69 1.09 15.53
C GLU A 53 8.93 0.06 16.38
N ALA A 54 7.71 -0.30 15.97
CA ALA A 54 6.82 -1.19 16.73
C ALA A 54 7.31 -2.65 16.83
N LYS A 55 8.26 -3.08 15.98
CA LYS A 55 8.91 -4.41 16.00
C LYS A 55 7.95 -5.59 16.18
N PHE A 56 7.28 -5.98 15.11
CA PHE A 56 6.46 -7.19 15.08
C PHE A 56 7.33 -8.45 14.97
N GLU A 57 6.86 -9.56 15.53
CA GLU A 57 7.53 -10.85 15.31
C GLU A 57 7.46 -11.23 13.83
N ILE A 58 8.60 -11.65 13.28
CA ILE A 58 8.68 -12.14 11.91
C ILE A 58 7.86 -13.41 11.83
N SER A 59 6.72 -13.33 11.15
CA SER A 59 5.78 -14.43 11.03
C SER A 59 6.15 -15.35 9.85
N LYS A 60 5.42 -16.45 9.73
CA LYS A 60 5.45 -17.36 8.58
C LYS A 60 4.83 -16.77 7.31
N TYR A 61 4.37 -15.53 7.37
CA TYR A 61 3.68 -14.85 6.29
C TYR A 61 4.57 -13.80 5.63
N ARG A 62 4.25 -13.48 4.38
CA ARG A 62 4.94 -12.49 3.56
C ARG A 62 3.98 -11.76 2.64
N LEU A 63 4.43 -10.62 2.13
CA LEU A 63 3.77 -9.90 1.06
C LEU A 63 4.41 -10.26 -0.29
N SER A 64 3.58 -10.49 -1.30
CA SER A 64 4.05 -10.64 -2.69
C SER A 64 3.42 -9.55 -3.55
N ILE A 65 4.27 -8.82 -4.27
CA ILE A 65 3.87 -7.80 -5.22
C ILE A 65 4.02 -8.35 -6.65
N TYR A 66 2.96 -8.30 -7.44
CA TYR A 66 2.97 -8.75 -8.83
C TYR A 66 2.04 -7.91 -9.70
N GLN A 67 2.20 -8.00 -11.01
CA GLN A 67 1.29 -7.34 -11.95
C GLN A 67 0.03 -8.16 -12.14
N GLU A 68 -1.11 -7.50 -12.13
CA GLU A 68 -2.42 -8.07 -12.39
C GLU A 68 -3.13 -7.26 -13.47
N THR A 69 -3.96 -7.94 -14.25
CA THR A 69 -4.83 -7.31 -15.25
C THR A 69 -6.18 -7.02 -14.62
N ASP A 70 -6.71 -5.82 -14.84
CA ASP A 70 -8.05 -5.47 -14.40
C ASP A 70 -9.08 -6.37 -15.10
N ASP A 71 -9.94 -7.02 -14.32
CA ASP A 71 -11.02 -7.89 -14.81
C ASP A 71 -12.00 -7.15 -15.74
N PHE A 72 -12.10 -5.82 -15.64
CA PHE A 72 -12.99 -4.98 -16.43
C PHE A 72 -12.29 -4.30 -17.62
N ASP A 73 -10.95 -4.22 -17.61
CA ASP A 73 -10.15 -3.71 -18.71
C ASP A 73 -8.83 -4.49 -18.82
N GLU A 74 -8.79 -5.50 -19.68
CA GLU A 74 -7.61 -6.36 -19.92
C GLU A 74 -6.35 -5.58 -20.36
N ARG A 75 -6.47 -4.29 -20.71
CA ARG A 75 -5.34 -3.41 -21.05
C ARG A 75 -4.79 -2.64 -19.85
N SER A 76 -5.55 -2.59 -18.76
CA SER A 76 -5.14 -1.98 -17.51
C SER A 76 -4.33 -3.00 -16.72
N ILE A 77 -3.03 -2.73 -16.58
CA ILE A 77 -2.11 -3.52 -15.77
C ILE A 77 -1.72 -2.67 -14.56
N TYR A 78 -1.94 -3.19 -13.37
CA TYR A 78 -1.57 -2.55 -12.11
C TYR A 78 -0.74 -3.51 -11.24
N TRP A 79 -0.05 -2.97 -10.24
CA TRP A 79 0.66 -3.78 -9.26
C TRP A 79 -0.22 -4.10 -8.06
N HIS A 80 -0.45 -5.38 -7.83
CA HIS A 80 -1.24 -5.90 -6.72
C HIS A 80 -0.36 -6.40 -5.56
N VAL A 81 -0.86 -6.25 -4.33
CA VAL A 81 -0.25 -6.71 -3.09
C VAL A 81 -1.09 -7.85 -2.49
N SER A 82 -0.50 -9.03 -2.46
CA SER A 82 -1.10 -10.21 -1.81
C SER A 82 -0.40 -10.54 -0.50
N PHE A 83 -1.15 -10.99 0.51
CA PHE A 83 -0.60 -11.58 1.73
C PHE A 83 -0.62 -13.10 1.62
N LYS A 84 0.53 -13.74 1.87
CA LYS A 84 0.71 -15.18 1.68
C LYS A 84 1.33 -15.85 2.90
N ASP A 85 0.96 -17.09 3.16
CA ASP A 85 1.63 -17.94 4.15
C ASP A 85 2.79 -18.77 3.55
N GLU A 86 3.28 -19.74 4.32
CA GLU A 86 4.37 -20.64 3.93
C GLU A 86 4.00 -21.66 2.83
N ASN A 87 2.70 -21.85 2.56
CA ASN A 87 2.17 -22.74 1.52
C ASN A 87 1.72 -22.00 0.25
N ASP A 88 1.94 -20.67 0.19
CA ASP A 88 1.46 -19.78 -0.87
C ASP A 88 -0.06 -19.56 -0.92
N ASP A 89 -0.78 -19.90 0.17
CA ASP A 89 -2.19 -19.57 0.28
C ASP A 89 -2.36 -18.05 0.42
N MET A 90 -3.29 -17.48 -0.35
CA MET A 90 -3.51 -16.04 -0.43
C MET A 90 -4.63 -15.59 0.52
N TYR A 91 -4.40 -14.46 1.18
CA TYR A 91 -5.32 -13.84 2.11
C TYR A 91 -5.51 -12.36 1.77
N ALA A 92 -6.72 -11.84 2.01
CA ALA A 92 -7.03 -10.44 1.77
C ALA A 92 -6.28 -9.52 2.75
N ILE A 93 -5.55 -8.54 2.21
CA ILE A 93 -4.80 -7.55 2.99
C ILE A 93 -5.73 -6.61 3.78
N ASP A 94 -6.99 -6.47 3.36
CA ASP A 94 -8.02 -5.59 3.91
C ASP A 94 -8.32 -5.84 5.39
N PHE A 95 -8.07 -7.06 5.84
CA PHE A 95 -8.33 -7.47 7.23
C PHE A 95 -7.10 -7.34 8.13
N ILE A 96 -5.96 -6.90 7.58
CA ILE A 96 -4.70 -6.79 8.30
C ILE A 96 -4.42 -5.31 8.58
N PRO A 97 -4.13 -4.92 9.84
CA PRO A 97 -3.79 -3.54 10.16
C PRO A 97 -2.60 -3.05 9.31
N LEU A 98 -2.68 -1.84 8.76
CA LEU A 98 -1.61 -1.26 7.93
C LEU A 98 -0.23 -1.29 8.61
N ILE A 99 -0.17 -0.96 9.89
CA ILE A 99 1.08 -0.98 10.68
C ILE A 99 1.67 -2.40 10.72
N GLU A 100 0.83 -3.44 10.77
CA GLU A 100 1.27 -4.83 10.73
C GLU A 100 1.73 -5.22 9.32
N LEU A 101 0.97 -4.85 8.28
CA LEU A 101 1.33 -5.10 6.87
C LEU A 101 2.75 -4.61 6.53
N LEU A 102 3.08 -3.40 6.99
CA LEU A 102 4.37 -2.77 6.74
C LEU A 102 5.56 -3.51 7.38
N ASN A 103 5.31 -4.40 8.35
CA ASN A 103 6.35 -5.20 9.00
C ASN A 103 6.58 -6.57 8.35
N TYR A 104 5.75 -6.98 7.39
CA TYR A 104 5.97 -8.25 6.71
C TYR A 104 7.12 -8.18 5.71
N PRO A 105 7.90 -9.27 5.58
CA PRO A 105 8.84 -9.43 4.47
C PRO A 105 8.11 -9.29 3.13
N VAL A 106 8.76 -8.66 2.14
CA VAL A 106 8.15 -8.45 0.82
C VAL A 106 8.97 -9.04 -0.32
N GLU A 107 8.27 -9.69 -1.25
CA GLU A 107 8.79 -10.22 -2.51
C GLU A 107 8.19 -9.45 -3.69
N GLY A 108 8.92 -9.39 -4.81
CA GLY A 108 8.45 -8.70 -6.03
C GLY A 108 8.56 -7.18 -6.00
N TYR A 109 8.99 -6.56 -4.90
CA TYR A 109 9.21 -5.12 -4.82
C TYR A 109 10.29 -4.64 -5.80
N GLN A 110 9.94 -3.67 -6.64
CA GLN A 110 10.86 -2.98 -7.55
C GLN A 110 10.82 -1.47 -7.29
N GLU A 111 11.98 -0.82 -7.38
CA GLU A 111 12.11 0.60 -7.10
C GLU A 111 11.70 1.45 -8.32
N ASN A 112 10.40 1.53 -8.58
CA ASN A 112 9.82 2.36 -9.63
C ASN A 112 8.51 3.04 -9.18
N ALA A 113 8.19 4.18 -9.77
CA ALA A 113 7.10 5.05 -9.32
C ALA A 113 5.70 4.42 -9.48
N THR A 114 5.48 3.69 -10.57
CA THR A 114 4.24 2.96 -10.88
C THR A 114 3.92 1.94 -9.78
N LEU A 115 4.86 1.03 -9.50
CA LEU A 115 4.69 0.00 -8.47
C LEU A 115 4.47 0.62 -7.11
N ILE A 116 5.32 1.57 -6.71
CA ILE A 116 5.21 2.19 -5.39
C ILE A 116 3.89 2.94 -5.26
N GLY A 117 3.45 3.62 -6.31
CA GLY A 117 2.16 4.31 -6.34
C GLY A 117 0.98 3.38 -6.16
N ASP A 118 0.92 2.30 -6.94
CA ASP A 118 -0.13 1.28 -6.83
C ASP A 118 -0.14 0.62 -5.44
N VAL A 119 1.04 0.25 -4.92
CA VAL A 119 1.18 -0.34 -3.58
C VAL A 119 0.69 0.61 -2.49
N ILE A 120 1.05 1.90 -2.55
CA ILE A 120 0.54 2.90 -1.58
C ILE A 120 -0.97 3.00 -1.71
N TRP A 121 -1.49 3.02 -2.93
CA TRP A 121 -2.93 3.13 -3.19
C TRP A 121 -3.70 1.93 -2.60
N GLU A 122 -3.25 0.70 -2.87
CA GLU A 122 -3.88 -0.51 -2.35
C GLU A 122 -3.83 -0.59 -0.82
N LEU A 123 -2.66 -0.37 -0.22
CA LEU A 123 -2.50 -0.43 1.25
C LEU A 123 -3.34 0.64 1.97
N THR A 124 -3.60 1.75 1.28
CA THR A 124 -4.42 2.83 1.84
C THR A 124 -5.91 2.65 1.53
N PHE A 125 -6.33 1.68 0.71
CA PHE A 125 -7.74 1.49 0.31
C PHE A 125 -8.37 2.77 -0.25
N ASP A 126 -7.64 3.50 -1.09
CA ASP A 126 -7.94 4.86 -1.56
C ASP A 126 -8.14 5.91 -0.42
N GLY A 127 -7.95 5.52 0.84
CA GLY A 127 -8.18 6.29 2.06
C GLY A 127 -6.86 6.55 2.78
N TRP A 128 -6.24 7.68 2.48
CA TRP A 128 -4.85 7.97 2.86
C TRP A 128 -4.63 8.19 4.37
N ILE A 129 -5.69 8.16 5.18
CA ILE A 129 -5.63 8.31 6.64
C ILE A 129 -6.43 7.20 7.33
N VAL A 130 -5.98 6.80 8.53
CA VAL A 130 -6.59 5.73 9.33
C VAL A 130 -8.09 6.00 9.56
N GLU A 131 -8.49 7.26 9.69
CA GLU A 131 -9.88 7.67 9.85
C GLU A 131 -10.71 7.44 8.56
N GLU A 132 -10.13 7.68 7.38
CA GLU A 132 -10.76 7.40 6.09
C GLU A 132 -10.89 5.87 5.89
N GLN A 133 -9.88 5.10 6.30
CA GLN A 133 -9.93 3.63 6.30
C GLN A 133 -10.99 3.10 7.26
N GLN A 134 -11.02 3.57 8.52
CA GLN A 134 -12.01 3.15 9.51
C GLN A 134 -13.43 3.53 9.08
N LYS A 135 -13.61 4.71 8.47
CA LYS A 135 -14.88 5.11 7.89
C LYS A 135 -15.31 4.14 6.78
N ARG A 136 -14.44 3.78 5.85
CA ARG A 136 -14.74 2.81 4.78
C ARG A 136 -15.05 1.42 5.33
N ILE A 137 -14.26 0.90 6.27
CA ILE A 137 -14.53 -0.37 6.96
C ILE A 137 -15.91 -0.35 7.62
N SER A 138 -16.29 0.77 8.26
CA SER A 138 -17.61 0.92 8.86
C SER A 138 -18.75 0.96 7.82
N GLU A 139 -18.52 1.59 6.67
CA GLU A 139 -19.49 1.66 5.57
C GLU A 139 -19.66 0.32 4.85
N MET A 140 -18.58 -0.46 4.67
CA MET A 140 -18.64 -1.82 4.11
C MET A 140 -19.37 -2.78 5.05
N LYS A 141 -19.08 -2.74 6.36
CA LYS A 141 -19.83 -3.53 7.36
C LYS A 141 -21.33 -3.20 7.36
N LYS A 142 -21.69 -1.96 7.05
CA LYS A 142 -23.10 -1.53 6.95
C LYS A 142 -23.77 -1.99 5.64
N ARG A 143 -23.02 -2.13 4.55
CA ARG A 143 -23.53 -2.62 3.25
C ARG A 143 -23.65 -4.15 3.18
N TYR A 144 -22.73 -4.85 3.83
CA TYR A 144 -22.67 -6.32 3.83
C TYR A 144 -23.17 -6.95 5.15
N GLY A 145 -23.70 -6.13 6.05
CA GLY A 145 -24.39 -6.57 7.25
C GLY A 145 -25.87 -6.80 6.99
N GLU A 146 -26.19 -7.97 6.44
CA GLU A 146 -27.24 -8.87 6.94
C GLU A 146 -26.57 -10.18 7.38
#